data_AF-A0A0B7IPT2-F1
#
_entry.id   AF-A0A0B7IPT2-F1
#
_cell.length_a   1.000
_cell.length_b   1.000
_cell.length_c   1.000
_cell.angle_alpha   90.00
_cell.angle_beta   90.00
_cell.angle_gamma   90.00
#
_symmetry.space_group_name_H-M   'P 1'
#
loop_
_entity.id
_entity.type
_entity.pdbx_description
1 polymer ?
#
loop_
_entity_poly.entity_id
_entity_poly.type
_entity_poly.pdbx_seq_one_letter_code
_entity_poly.pdbx_strand_id
1 'polypeptide(L)'
;MEDLKGQIHQVEVFVNEEKIKNENLVQQHILAKQAYDEFKKAIKGFDIEKLISEQNEIIQKIEQQKNILNSIQKLQEERQNVQRTQQKKQRKKEQLIQIEQQLAQNQADVSLAQQEVSVLEKLLQKLQLESSENVENLRRGLIPDAPCPVCGATHHPYQEQRYENKALQELERQLEEAQENHFRLQNQAHDLLSNKKITEAEIQEFDPKRKKKASLYNIKKEKRYHF
;
A
#
# COMPACT_ATOMS: atom_id res chain seq x y z
N MET A 1 12.81 87.45 85.56
CA MET A 1 11.61 86.68 85.98
C MET A 1 10.72 86.35 84.78
N GLU A 2 10.49 87.27 83.84
CA GLU A 2 9.67 87.01 82.64
C GLU A 2 10.35 86.10 81.58
N ASP A 3 11.66 86.23 81.36
CA ASP A 3 12.43 85.40 80.41
C ASP A 3 12.47 83.90 80.82
N LEU A 4 12.69 83.62 82.11
CA LEU A 4 12.65 82.25 82.64
C LEU A 4 11.27 81.59 82.48
N LYS A 5 10.18 82.36 82.64
CA LYS A 5 8.82 81.84 82.46
C LYS A 5 8.52 81.51 80.99
N GLY A 6 9.02 82.31 80.04
CA GLY A 6 8.91 82.03 78.61
C GLY A 6 9.67 80.78 78.18
N GLN A 7 10.87 80.59 78.73
CA GLN A 7 11.68 79.38 78.49
C GLN A 7 11.03 78.13 79.10
N ILE A 8 10.49 78.21 80.33
CA ILE A 8 9.74 77.12 80.95
C ILE A 8 8.51 76.74 80.11
N HIS A 9 7.75 77.73 79.62
CA HIS A 9 6.58 77.47 78.78
C HIS A 9 6.94 76.82 77.43
N GLN A 10 8.04 77.24 76.79
CA GLN A 10 8.53 76.59 75.56
C GLN A 10 8.96 75.14 75.80
N VAL A 11 9.61 74.86 76.93
CA VAL A 11 9.97 73.48 77.32
C VAL A 11 8.71 72.65 77.59
N GLU A 12 7.69 73.21 78.26
CA GLU A 12 6.41 72.53 78.48
C GLU A 12 5.67 72.20 77.18
N VAL A 13 5.66 73.12 76.21
CA VAL A 13 5.08 72.91 74.88
C VAL A 13 5.85 71.82 74.13
N PHE A 14 7.17 71.87 74.11
CA PHE A 14 8.02 70.86 73.46
C PHE A 14 7.85 69.46 74.09
N VAL A 15 7.83 69.38 75.42
CA VAL A 15 7.60 68.12 76.15
C VAL A 15 6.20 67.56 75.86
N ASN A 16 5.18 68.41 75.75
CA ASN A 16 3.83 67.98 75.38
C ASN A 16 3.75 67.52 73.91
N GLU A 17 4.42 68.20 72.98
CA GLU A 17 4.48 67.77 71.58
C GLU A 17 5.19 66.43 71.41
N GLU A 18 6.34 66.24 72.08
CA GLU A 18 7.05 64.97 72.09
C GLU A 18 6.23 63.85 72.74
N LYS A 19 5.46 64.17 73.80
CA LYS A 19 4.53 63.23 74.42
C LYS A 19 3.43 62.79 73.43
N ILE A 20 2.81 63.72 72.71
CA ILE A 20 1.79 63.42 71.69
C ILE A 20 2.38 62.60 70.52
N LYS A 21 3.59 62.93 70.06
CA LYS A 21 4.28 62.14 69.03
C LYS A 21 4.56 60.71 69.51
N ASN A 22 5.02 60.56 70.75
CA ASN A 22 5.29 59.27 71.35
C ASN A 22 4.01 58.45 71.52
N GLU A 23 2.92 59.07 71.99
CA GLU A 23 1.59 58.44 72.06
C GLU A 23 1.09 57.98 70.68
N ASN A 24 1.24 58.80 69.64
CA ASN A 24 0.91 58.43 68.26
C ASN A 24 1.77 57.27 67.74
N LEU A 25 3.08 57.29 67.99
CA LEU A 25 3.99 56.19 67.60
C LEU A 25 3.62 54.89 68.30
N VAL A 26 3.27 54.96 69.59
CA VAL A 26 2.77 53.80 70.35
C VAL A 26 1.47 53.28 69.73
N GLN A 27 0.54 54.15 69.36
CA GLN A 27 -0.71 53.77 68.72
C GLN A 27 -0.50 53.11 67.35
N GLN A 28 0.41 53.66 66.54
CA GLN A 28 0.80 53.05 65.25
C GLN A 28 1.44 51.67 65.45
N HIS A 29 2.31 51.50 66.45
CA HIS A 29 2.91 50.21 66.76
C HIS A 29 1.85 49.19 67.20
N ILE A 30 0.85 49.59 68.00
CA ILE A 30 -0.25 48.71 68.41
C ILE A 30 -1.05 48.24 67.20
N LEU A 31 -1.41 49.15 66.29
CA LEU A 31 -2.15 48.81 65.07
C LEU A 31 -1.34 47.90 64.14
N ALA A 32 -0.06 48.18 63.95
CA ALA A 32 0.83 47.35 63.14
C ALA A 32 0.96 45.93 63.72
N LYS A 33 1.04 45.82 65.05
CA LYS A 33 1.08 44.52 65.75
C LYS A 33 -0.23 43.74 65.59
N GLN A 34 -1.37 44.41 65.71
CA GLN A 34 -2.69 43.80 65.48
C GLN A 34 -2.82 43.28 64.05
N ALA A 35 -2.45 44.10 63.06
CA ALA A 35 -2.45 43.68 61.65
C ALA A 35 -1.51 42.47 61.41
N TYR A 36 -0.31 42.49 62.00
CA TYR A 36 0.61 41.35 61.94
C TYR A 36 -0.01 40.08 62.54
N ASP A 37 -0.66 40.16 63.69
CA ASP A 37 -1.28 39.00 64.34
C ASP A 37 -2.48 38.47 63.53
N GLU A 38 -3.24 39.34 62.87
CA GLU A 38 -4.30 38.97 61.94
C GLU A 38 -3.74 38.25 60.71
N PHE A 39 -2.70 38.79 60.06
CA PHE A 39 -2.03 38.13 58.93
C PHE A 39 -1.43 36.78 59.35
N LYS A 40 -0.82 36.70 60.53
CA LYS A 40 -0.25 35.47 61.08
C LYS A 40 -1.33 34.40 61.32
N LYS A 41 -2.51 34.79 61.79
CA LYS A 41 -3.66 33.88 61.93
C LYS A 41 -4.19 33.44 60.57
N ALA A 42 -4.31 34.37 59.61
CA ALA A 42 -4.77 34.06 58.26
C ALA A 42 -3.85 33.04 57.57
N ILE A 43 -2.53 33.20 57.68
CA ILE A 43 -1.54 32.27 57.11
C ILE A 43 -1.63 30.88 57.76
N LYS A 44 -1.84 30.80 59.08
CA LYS A 44 -2.02 29.50 59.77
C LYS A 44 -3.25 28.72 59.28
N GLY A 45 -4.24 29.39 58.69
CA GLY A 45 -5.42 28.75 58.11
C GLY A 45 -5.14 28.00 56.79
N PHE A 46 -3.99 28.26 56.15
CA PHE A 46 -3.57 27.58 54.93
C PHE A 46 -2.67 26.40 55.27
N ASP A 47 -3.18 25.19 55.04
CA ASP A 47 -2.38 23.98 55.07
C ASP A 47 -1.60 23.87 53.76
N ILE A 48 -0.42 24.48 53.73
CA ILE A 48 0.47 24.51 52.56
C ILE A 48 0.88 23.09 52.16
N GLU A 49 1.10 22.20 53.14
CA GLU A 49 1.49 20.81 52.90
C GLU A 49 0.37 20.05 52.18
N LYS A 50 -0.87 20.22 52.65
CA LYS A 50 -2.04 19.67 51.97
C LYS A 50 -2.19 20.20 50.55
N LEU A 51 -2.08 21.51 50.33
CA LEU A 51 -2.19 22.10 48.99
C LEU A 51 -1.11 21.58 48.02
N ILE A 52 0.13 21.40 48.51
CA ILE A 52 1.22 20.78 47.73
C ILE A 52 0.89 19.32 47.41
N SER A 53 0.34 18.56 48.36
CA SER A 53 -0.05 17.18 48.12
C SER A 53 -1.16 17.06 47.06
N GLU A 54 -2.19 17.92 47.13
CA GLU A 54 -3.28 17.98 46.15
C GLU A 54 -2.76 18.38 44.76
N GLN A 55 -1.85 19.37 44.70
CA GLN A 55 -1.19 19.77 43.46
C GLN A 55 -0.41 18.59 42.84
N ASN A 56 0.36 17.86 43.63
CA ASN A 56 1.13 16.70 43.14
C ASN A 56 0.22 15.59 42.63
N GLU A 57 -0.90 15.31 43.30
CA GLU A 57 -1.89 14.34 42.81
C GLU A 57 -2.50 14.77 41.47
N ILE A 58 -2.81 16.05 41.31
CA ILE A 58 -3.35 16.58 40.04
C ILE A 58 -2.31 16.44 38.93
N ILE A 59 -1.04 16.76 39.19
CA ILE A 59 0.06 16.60 38.23
C ILE A 59 0.18 15.14 37.79
N GLN A 60 0.18 14.19 38.75
CA GLN A 60 0.23 12.76 38.42
C GLN A 60 -0.96 12.31 37.57
N LYS A 61 -2.18 12.77 37.88
CA LYS A 61 -3.38 12.48 37.08
C LYS A 61 -3.25 13.03 35.65
N ILE A 62 -2.72 14.24 35.49
CA ILE A 62 -2.48 14.85 34.17
C ILE A 62 -1.45 14.03 33.38
N GLU A 63 -0.37 13.58 34.00
CA GLU A 63 0.64 12.73 33.35
C GLU A 63 0.06 11.38 32.91
N GLN A 64 -0.74 10.75 33.77
CA GLN A 64 -1.46 9.52 33.43
C GLN A 64 -2.40 9.73 32.22
N GLN A 65 -3.16 10.82 32.21
CA GLN A 65 -4.05 11.16 31.08
C GLN A 65 -3.27 11.39 29.78
N LYS A 66 -2.14 12.10 29.83
CA LYS A 66 -1.24 12.28 28.67
C LYS A 66 -0.75 10.94 28.12
N ASN A 67 -0.37 10.01 29.00
CA ASN A 67 0.08 8.68 28.59
C ASN A 67 -1.06 7.89 27.92
N ILE A 68 -2.28 7.98 28.44
CA ILE A 68 -3.46 7.35 27.83
C ILE A 68 -3.74 7.95 26.45
N LEU A 69 -3.70 9.28 26.31
CA LEU A 69 -3.90 9.96 25.01
C LEU A 69 -2.86 9.52 23.98
N ASN A 70 -1.59 9.43 24.37
CA ASN A 70 -0.51 8.95 23.51
C ASN A 70 -0.75 7.50 23.05
N SER A 71 -1.21 6.63 23.96
CA SER A 71 -1.59 5.25 23.62
C SER A 71 -2.76 5.18 22.66
N ILE A 72 -3.79 6.01 22.86
CA ILE A 72 -4.94 6.11 21.96
C ILE A 72 -4.49 6.54 20.56
N GLN A 73 -3.61 7.54 20.46
CA GLN A 73 -3.08 8.01 19.18
C GLN A 73 -2.33 6.89 18.44
N LYS A 74 -1.45 6.15 19.13
CA LYS A 74 -0.75 4.99 18.56
C LYS A 74 -1.73 3.92 18.05
N LEU A 75 -2.75 3.59 18.83
CA LEU A 75 -3.78 2.63 18.42
C LEU A 75 -4.58 3.12 17.21
N GLN A 76 -4.83 4.43 17.10
CA GLN A 76 -5.49 5.01 15.93
C GLN A 76 -4.62 4.90 14.67
N GLU A 77 -3.33 5.17 14.78
CA GLU A 77 -2.36 5.00 13.69
C GLU A 77 -2.26 3.53 13.24
N GLU A 78 -2.16 2.59 14.19
CA GLU A 78 -2.18 1.16 13.91
C GLU A 78 -3.48 0.74 13.21
N ARG A 79 -4.64 1.21 13.69
CA ARG A 79 -5.94 0.94 13.06
C ARG A 79 -5.99 1.45 11.62
N GLN A 80 -5.51 2.66 11.36
CA GLN A 80 -5.43 3.19 9.99
C GLN A 80 -4.51 2.35 9.11
N ASN A 81 -3.37 1.90 9.64
CA ASN A 81 -2.44 1.04 8.91
C ASN A 81 -3.06 -0.33 8.58
N VAL A 82 -3.80 -0.93 9.52
CA VAL A 82 -4.55 -2.16 9.29
C VAL A 82 -5.61 -1.95 8.20
N GLN A 83 -6.38 -0.87 8.27
CA GLN A 83 -7.41 -0.54 7.28
C GLN A 83 -6.81 -0.35 5.87
N ARG A 84 -5.70 0.40 5.76
CA ARG A 84 -4.97 0.57 4.49
C ARG A 84 -4.47 -0.76 3.93
N THR A 85 -3.96 -1.64 4.81
CA THR A 85 -3.48 -2.97 4.42
C THR A 85 -4.62 -3.85 3.93
N GLN A 86 -5.77 -3.83 4.61
CA GLN A 86 -6.97 -4.56 4.20
C GLN A 86 -7.49 -4.08 2.85
N GLN A 87 -7.54 -2.76 2.63
CA GLN A 87 -7.95 -2.19 1.34
C GLN A 87 -7.00 -2.62 0.20
N LYS A 88 -5.69 -2.59 0.43
CA LYS A 88 -4.70 -3.09 -0.55
C LYS A 88 -4.91 -4.56 -0.87
N LYS A 89 -5.11 -5.40 0.15
CA LYS A 89 -5.40 -6.84 -0.02
C LYS A 89 -6.68 -7.05 -0.83
N GLN A 90 -7.73 -6.27 -0.55
CA GLN A 90 -9.00 -6.38 -1.26
C GLN A 90 -8.88 -6.01 -2.75
N ARG A 91 -8.19 -4.90 -3.06
CA ARG A 91 -7.89 -4.52 -4.45
C ARG A 91 -7.12 -5.60 -5.20
N LYS A 92 -6.16 -6.24 -4.54
CA LYS A 92 -5.39 -7.35 -5.13
C LYS A 92 -6.26 -8.59 -5.39
N LYS A 93 -7.21 -8.91 -4.52
CA LYS A 93 -8.19 -9.97 -4.76
C LYS A 93 -9.10 -9.66 -5.96
N GLU A 94 -9.54 -8.41 -6.09
CA GLU A 94 -10.33 -7.99 -7.26
C GLU A 94 -9.52 -8.09 -8.56
N GLN A 95 -8.24 -7.70 -8.53
CA GLN A 95 -7.32 -7.92 -9.65
C GLN A 95 -7.16 -9.40 -9.99
N LEU A 96 -7.04 -10.28 -8.99
CA LEU A 96 -6.95 -11.72 -9.20
C LEU A 96 -8.20 -12.26 -9.92
N ILE A 97 -9.40 -11.85 -9.50
CA ILE A 97 -10.66 -12.26 -10.15
C ILE A 97 -10.67 -11.82 -11.63
N GLN A 98 -10.23 -10.60 -11.93
CA GLN A 98 -10.14 -10.11 -13.30
C GLN A 98 -9.15 -10.92 -14.14
N ILE A 99 -7.98 -11.23 -13.59
CA ILE A 99 -6.96 -12.07 -14.25
C ILE A 99 -7.52 -13.48 -14.50
N GLU A 100 -8.25 -14.06 -13.55
CA GLU A 100 -8.86 -15.39 -13.70
C GLU A 100 -9.92 -15.41 -14.80
N GLN A 101 -10.74 -14.37 -14.90
CA GLN A 101 -11.72 -14.22 -15.99
C GLN A 101 -11.03 -14.08 -17.35
N GLN A 102 -10.01 -13.23 -17.45
CA GLN A 102 -9.23 -13.06 -18.67
C GLN A 102 -8.51 -14.35 -19.08
N LEU A 103 -7.95 -15.08 -18.12
CA LEU A 103 -7.29 -16.36 -18.37
C LEU A 103 -8.28 -17.41 -18.89
N ALA A 104 -9.48 -17.50 -18.30
CA ALA A 104 -10.51 -18.43 -18.75
C ALA A 104 -10.97 -18.12 -20.18
N GLN A 105 -11.20 -16.85 -20.51
CA GLN A 105 -11.54 -16.42 -21.86
C GLN A 105 -10.40 -16.75 -22.85
N ASN A 106 -9.17 -16.37 -22.52
CA ASN A 106 -8.02 -16.59 -23.39
C ASN A 106 -7.72 -18.09 -23.58
N GLN A 107 -7.98 -18.94 -22.58
CA GLN A 107 -7.88 -20.39 -22.73
C GLN A 107 -8.92 -20.97 -23.70
N ALA A 108 -10.13 -20.43 -23.70
CA ALA A 108 -11.14 -20.79 -24.70
C ALA A 108 -10.68 -20.36 -26.11
N ASP A 109 -10.15 -19.15 -26.24
CA ASP A 109 -9.64 -18.63 -27.52
C ASP A 109 -8.44 -19.45 -28.04
N VAL A 110 -7.51 -19.87 -27.16
CA VAL A 110 -6.42 -20.80 -27.50
C VAL A 110 -6.98 -22.12 -28.03
N SER A 111 -8.00 -22.68 -27.37
CA SER A 111 -8.61 -23.94 -27.81
C SER A 111 -9.26 -23.81 -29.18
N LEU A 112 -9.92 -22.67 -29.47
CA LEU A 112 -10.52 -22.40 -30.78
C LEU A 112 -9.45 -22.23 -31.86
N ALA A 113 -8.40 -21.45 -31.59
CA ALA A 113 -7.29 -21.27 -32.53
C ALA A 113 -6.57 -22.60 -32.81
N GLN A 114 -6.40 -23.46 -31.81
CA GLN A 114 -5.82 -24.80 -32.00
C GLN A 114 -6.69 -25.68 -32.89
N GLN A 115 -8.02 -25.61 -32.75
CA GLN A 115 -8.95 -26.32 -33.62
C GLN A 115 -8.88 -25.81 -35.06
N GLU A 116 -8.81 -24.49 -35.25
CA GLU A 116 -8.65 -23.85 -36.57
C GLU A 116 -7.39 -24.33 -37.27
N VAL A 117 -6.24 -24.30 -36.58
CA VAL A 117 -4.97 -24.85 -37.09
C VAL A 117 -5.15 -26.32 -37.52
N SER A 118 -5.73 -27.16 -36.66
CA SER A 118 -5.94 -28.58 -36.97
C SER A 118 -6.85 -28.82 -38.18
N VAL A 119 -7.87 -27.97 -38.38
CA VAL A 119 -8.75 -28.04 -39.54
C VAL A 119 -8.00 -27.63 -40.82
N LEU A 120 -7.24 -26.55 -40.77
CA LEU A 120 -6.45 -26.06 -41.90
C LEU A 120 -5.35 -27.06 -42.31
N GLU A 121 -4.66 -27.68 -41.34
CA GLU A 121 -3.69 -28.75 -41.59
C GLU A 121 -4.31 -29.94 -42.33
N LYS A 122 -5.50 -30.40 -41.88
CA LYS A 122 -6.22 -31.50 -42.53
C LYS A 122 -6.69 -31.12 -43.93
N LEU A 123 -7.17 -29.89 -44.11
CA LEU A 123 -7.61 -29.40 -45.42
C LEU A 123 -6.44 -29.30 -46.38
N LEU A 124 -5.29 -28.82 -45.91
CA LEU A 124 -4.07 -28.72 -46.70
C LEU A 124 -3.58 -30.09 -47.14
N GLN A 125 -3.52 -31.05 -46.21
CA GLN A 125 -3.17 -32.43 -46.53
C GLN A 125 -4.11 -33.05 -47.57
N LYS A 126 -5.43 -32.84 -47.42
CA LYS A 126 -6.42 -33.35 -48.37
C LYS A 126 -6.23 -32.74 -49.76
N LEU A 127 -6.04 -31.42 -49.85
CA LEU A 127 -5.85 -30.73 -51.12
C LEU A 127 -4.53 -31.15 -51.80
N GLN A 128 -3.47 -31.36 -51.03
CA GLN A 128 -2.20 -31.89 -51.54
C GLN A 128 -2.36 -33.29 -52.14
N LEU A 129 -3.10 -34.18 -51.47
CA LEU A 129 -3.40 -35.53 -51.97
C LEU A 129 -4.24 -35.49 -53.26
N GLU A 130 -5.34 -34.72 -53.28
CA GLU A 130 -6.20 -34.57 -54.46
C GLU A 130 -5.43 -33.97 -55.65
N SER A 131 -4.59 -32.96 -55.40
CA SER A 131 -3.75 -32.36 -56.45
C SER A 131 -2.73 -33.36 -56.99
N SER A 132 -2.15 -34.20 -56.13
CA SER A 132 -1.20 -35.24 -56.55
C SER A 132 -1.88 -36.35 -57.36
N GLU A 133 -3.04 -36.85 -56.92
CA GLU A 133 -3.79 -37.88 -57.63
C GLU A 133 -4.27 -37.40 -59.00
N ASN A 134 -4.74 -36.15 -59.10
CA ASN A 134 -5.21 -35.57 -60.35
C ASN A 134 -4.06 -35.46 -61.37
N VAL A 135 -2.87 -35.00 -60.94
CA VAL A 135 -1.68 -34.91 -61.80
C VAL A 135 -1.21 -36.30 -62.28
N GLU A 136 -1.20 -37.30 -61.41
CA GLU A 136 -0.83 -38.68 -61.80
C GLU A 136 -1.86 -39.33 -62.72
N ASN A 137 -3.16 -39.05 -62.53
CA ASN A 137 -4.22 -39.48 -63.44
C ASN A 137 -4.08 -38.86 -64.82
N LEU A 138 -3.80 -37.55 -64.89
CA LEU A 138 -3.53 -36.84 -66.15
C LEU A 138 -2.30 -37.42 -66.85
N ARG A 139 -1.25 -37.77 -66.11
CA ARG A 139 -0.03 -38.38 -66.65
C ARG A 139 -0.29 -39.78 -67.24
N ARG A 140 -1.11 -40.61 -66.61
CA ARG A 140 -1.50 -41.95 -67.11
C ARG A 140 -2.34 -41.90 -68.39
N GLY A 141 -3.07 -40.82 -68.62
CA GLY A 141 -3.92 -40.64 -69.81
C GLY A 141 -3.19 -40.11 -71.05
N LEU A 142 -1.88 -39.85 -70.98
CA LEU A 142 -1.08 -39.34 -72.11
C LEU A 142 -0.72 -40.48 -73.06
N ILE A 143 -1.11 -40.35 -74.33
CA ILE A 143 -0.76 -41.28 -75.41
C ILE A 143 0.44 -40.70 -76.18
N PRO A 144 1.51 -41.48 -76.45
CA PRO A 144 2.64 -41.04 -77.26
C PRO A 144 2.19 -40.52 -78.64
N ASP A 145 2.77 -39.40 -79.07
CA ASP A 145 2.50 -38.72 -80.36
C ASP A 145 1.08 -38.15 -80.56
N ALA A 146 0.20 -38.23 -79.56
CA ALA A 146 -1.09 -37.52 -79.55
C ALA A 146 -0.95 -36.13 -78.89
N PRO A 147 -1.65 -35.09 -79.39
CA PRO A 147 -1.63 -33.78 -78.76
C PRO A 147 -2.24 -33.87 -77.35
N CYS A 148 -1.54 -33.34 -76.35
CA CYS A 148 -2.01 -33.35 -74.97
C CYS A 148 -3.37 -32.64 -74.82
N PRO A 149 -4.33 -33.21 -74.08
CA PRO A 149 -5.66 -32.60 -73.91
C PRO A 149 -5.64 -31.28 -73.11
N VAL A 150 -4.55 -30.99 -72.39
CA VAL A 150 -4.42 -29.77 -71.56
C VAL A 150 -3.82 -28.60 -72.34
N CYS A 151 -2.78 -28.83 -73.16
CA CYS A 151 -2.10 -27.74 -73.89
C CYS A 151 -1.86 -27.99 -75.39
N GLY A 152 -2.32 -29.12 -75.94
CA GLY A 152 -2.34 -29.38 -77.38
C GLY A 152 -1.00 -29.72 -78.03
N ALA A 153 0.12 -29.65 -77.30
CA ALA A 153 1.45 -29.96 -77.84
C ALA A 153 1.72 -31.48 -77.88
N THR A 154 2.45 -31.92 -78.91
CA THR A 154 2.89 -33.32 -79.12
C THR A 154 4.23 -33.64 -78.45
N HIS A 155 4.95 -32.62 -77.99
CA HIS A 155 6.18 -32.75 -77.19
C HIS A 155 6.05 -31.85 -75.96
N HIS A 156 6.39 -32.37 -74.77
CA HIS A 156 6.29 -31.62 -73.51
C HIS A 156 7.64 -31.44 -72.84
N PRO A 157 8.01 -30.19 -72.46
CA PRO A 157 9.12 -29.91 -71.55
C PRO A 157 8.76 -30.12 -70.06
N TYR A 158 7.53 -30.55 -69.76
CA TYR A 158 6.97 -30.64 -68.40
C TYR A 158 7.47 -31.83 -67.56
N GLN A 159 8.64 -32.38 -67.86
CA GLN A 159 9.33 -33.24 -66.90
C GLN A 159 9.85 -32.45 -65.68
N GLU A 160 9.99 -31.12 -65.76
CA GLU A 160 10.70 -30.32 -64.73
C GLU A 160 9.94 -29.15 -64.08
N GLN A 161 8.77 -28.71 -64.57
CA GLN A 161 8.08 -27.53 -64.01
C GLN A 161 6.85 -27.90 -63.15
N ARG A 162 6.89 -27.48 -61.87
CA ARG A 162 5.77 -27.61 -60.92
C ARG A 162 4.63 -26.65 -61.31
N TYR A 163 3.42 -27.16 -61.38
CA TYR A 163 2.20 -26.36 -61.51
C TYR A 163 1.91 -25.65 -60.17
N GLU A 164 1.85 -24.32 -60.17
CA GLU A 164 1.53 -23.52 -58.99
C GLU A 164 0.01 -23.54 -58.73
N ASN A 165 -0.42 -24.26 -57.70
CA ASN A 165 -1.80 -24.28 -57.28
C ASN A 165 -2.07 -23.12 -56.31
N LYS A 166 -2.66 -22.02 -56.81
CA LYS A 166 -2.99 -20.84 -56.00
C LYS A 166 -3.85 -21.15 -54.77
N ALA A 167 -4.68 -22.17 -54.82
CA ALA A 167 -5.48 -22.59 -53.68
C ALA A 167 -4.64 -23.26 -52.58
N LEU A 168 -3.56 -23.97 -52.95
CA LEU A 168 -2.60 -24.51 -51.98
C LEU A 168 -1.83 -23.36 -51.30
N GLN A 169 -1.32 -22.39 -52.07
CA GLN A 169 -0.58 -21.24 -51.52
C GLN A 169 -1.44 -20.40 -50.56
N GLU A 170 -2.70 -20.15 -50.91
CA GLU A 170 -3.61 -19.40 -50.04
C GLU A 170 -3.93 -20.15 -48.75
N LEU A 171 -4.05 -21.48 -48.82
CA LEU A 171 -4.31 -22.31 -47.65
C LEU A 171 -3.08 -22.44 -46.74
N GLU A 172 -1.87 -22.50 -47.32
CA GLU A 172 -0.59 -22.41 -46.59
C GLU A 172 -0.48 -21.08 -45.84
N ARG A 173 -0.82 -19.95 -46.50
CA ARG A 173 -0.86 -18.62 -45.88
C ARG A 173 -1.85 -18.56 -44.71
N GLN A 174 -3.06 -19.08 -44.89
CA GLN A 174 -4.07 -19.13 -43.82
C GLN A 174 -3.62 -20.00 -42.64
N LEU A 175 -2.94 -21.11 -42.91
CA LEU A 175 -2.37 -21.96 -41.87
C LEU A 175 -1.28 -21.24 -41.07
N GLU A 176 -0.36 -20.54 -41.75
CA GLU A 176 0.68 -19.73 -41.09
C GLU A 176 0.05 -18.66 -40.19
N GLU A 177 -0.95 -17.91 -40.67
CA GLU A 177 -1.65 -16.89 -39.88
C GLU A 177 -2.38 -17.49 -38.67
N ALA A 178 -3.02 -18.65 -38.83
CA ALA A 178 -3.68 -19.35 -37.74
C ALA A 178 -2.68 -19.86 -36.69
N GLN A 179 -1.51 -20.35 -37.12
CA GLN A 179 -0.43 -20.81 -36.24
C GLN A 179 0.19 -19.65 -35.46
N GLU A 180 0.43 -18.51 -36.10
CA GLU A 180 0.91 -17.29 -35.44
C GLU A 180 -0.10 -16.78 -34.40
N ASN A 181 -1.39 -16.78 -34.75
CA ASN A 181 -2.45 -16.40 -33.82
C ASN A 181 -2.52 -17.35 -32.61
N HIS A 182 -2.49 -18.66 -32.85
CA HIS A 182 -2.46 -19.66 -31.78
C HIS A 182 -1.25 -19.46 -30.85
N PHE A 183 -0.05 -19.27 -31.41
CA PHE A 183 1.16 -19.02 -30.62
C PHE A 183 1.06 -17.73 -29.80
N ARG A 184 0.53 -16.67 -30.39
CA ARG A 184 0.29 -15.40 -29.69
C ARG A 184 -0.65 -15.57 -28.50
N LEU A 185 -1.79 -16.22 -28.70
CA LEU A 185 -2.78 -16.49 -27.65
C LEU A 185 -2.19 -17.40 -26.55
N GLN A 186 -1.36 -18.38 -26.92
CA GLN A 186 -0.67 -19.26 -25.99
C GLN A 186 0.33 -18.49 -25.10
N ASN A 187 1.10 -17.57 -25.68
CA ASN A 187 2.01 -16.70 -24.91
C ASN A 187 1.24 -15.79 -23.96
N GLN A 188 0.13 -15.20 -24.43
CA GLN A 188 -0.75 -14.39 -23.57
C GLN A 188 -1.31 -15.21 -22.39
N ALA A 189 -1.67 -16.49 -22.62
CA ALA A 189 -2.13 -17.37 -21.55
C ALA A 189 -1.01 -17.63 -20.51
N HIS A 190 0.22 -17.80 -20.98
CA HIS A 190 1.39 -17.98 -20.11
C HIS A 190 1.65 -16.76 -19.23
N ASP A 191 1.61 -15.56 -19.83
CA ASP A 191 1.80 -14.30 -19.11
C ASP A 191 0.70 -14.07 -18.06
N LEU A 192 -0.56 -14.30 -18.43
CA LEU A 192 -1.70 -14.23 -17.50
C LEU A 192 -1.55 -15.22 -16.34
N LEU A 193 -1.08 -16.46 -16.61
CA LEU A 193 -0.83 -17.45 -15.57
C LEU A 193 0.32 -17.05 -14.64
N SER A 194 1.37 -16.43 -15.17
CA SER A 194 2.47 -15.87 -14.39
C SER A 194 1.97 -14.74 -13.47
N ASN A 195 1.22 -13.79 -14.04
CA ASN A 195 0.62 -12.67 -13.30
C ASN A 195 -0.35 -13.15 -12.21
N LYS A 196 -1.13 -14.20 -12.49
CA LYS A 196 -1.98 -14.86 -11.51
C LYS A 196 -1.17 -15.33 -10.30
N LYS A 197 -0.11 -16.10 -10.52
CA LYS A 197 0.76 -16.64 -9.46
C LYS A 197 1.42 -15.54 -8.62
N ILE A 198 1.88 -14.47 -9.28
CA ILE A 198 2.47 -13.31 -8.59
C ILE A 198 1.42 -12.64 -7.70
N THR A 199 0.23 -12.36 -8.24
CA THR A 199 -0.84 -11.71 -7.49
C THR A 199 -1.32 -12.57 -6.32
N GLU A 200 -1.42 -13.89 -6.49
CA GLU A 200 -1.70 -14.84 -5.41
C GLU A 200 -0.62 -14.80 -4.31
N ALA A 201 0.65 -14.74 -4.68
CA ALA A 201 1.75 -14.62 -3.73
C ALA A 201 1.69 -13.30 -2.94
N GLU A 202 1.44 -12.18 -3.61
CA GLU A 202 1.26 -10.87 -2.97
C GLU A 202 0.07 -10.89 -1.98
N ILE A 203 -1.06 -11.53 -2.34
CA ILE A 203 -2.21 -11.68 -1.43
C ILE A 203 -1.82 -12.48 -0.18
N GLN A 204 -0.99 -13.52 -0.32
CA GLN A 204 -0.51 -14.33 0.80
C GLN A 204 0.48 -13.59 1.71
N GLU A 205 1.22 -12.58 1.21
CA GLU A 205 2.12 -11.76 2.03
C GLU A 205 1.36 -10.90 3.05
N PHE A 206 0.11 -10.55 2.75
CA PHE A 206 -0.76 -9.86 3.69
C PHE A 206 -1.27 -10.75 4.83
N ASP A 207 -1.04 -12.08 4.80
CA ASP A 207 -1.42 -12.96 5.90
C ASP A 207 -0.39 -12.93 7.05
N PRO A 208 -0.82 -12.62 8.29
CA PRO A 208 0.09 -12.43 9.43
C PRO A 208 0.88 -13.69 9.80
N LYS A 209 0.39 -14.88 9.42
CA LYS A 209 1.07 -16.17 9.64
C LYS A 209 2.41 -16.27 8.89
N ARG A 210 2.56 -15.64 7.71
CA ARG A 210 3.83 -15.60 6.96
C ARG A 210 4.85 -14.64 7.57
N LYS A 211 4.43 -13.45 8.02
CA LYS A 211 5.32 -12.46 8.67
C LYS A 211 6.00 -13.01 9.92
N LYS A 212 5.28 -13.77 10.77
CA LYS A 212 5.88 -14.48 11.92
C LYS A 212 6.90 -15.54 11.50
N LYS A 213 6.66 -16.29 10.43
CA LYS A 213 7.59 -17.34 9.94
C LYS A 213 8.86 -16.73 9.35
N ALA A 214 8.76 -15.61 8.62
CA ALA A 214 9.89 -14.86 8.09
C ALA A 214 10.73 -14.20 9.19
N SER A 215 10.11 -13.60 10.22
CA SER A 215 10.85 -13.03 11.35
C SER A 215 11.56 -14.12 12.18
N LEU A 216 10.92 -15.27 12.39
CA LEU A 216 11.53 -16.42 13.06
C LEU A 216 12.70 -17.03 12.27
N TYR A 217 12.64 -17.03 10.93
CA TYR A 217 13.72 -17.51 10.07
C TYR A 217 14.94 -16.59 10.12
N ASN A 218 14.75 -15.27 10.08
CA ASN A 218 15.84 -14.29 10.14
C ASN A 218 16.57 -14.31 11.50
N ILE A 219 15.83 -14.41 12.61
CA ILE A 219 16.42 -14.55 13.96
C ILE A 219 17.23 -15.84 14.09
N LYS A 220 16.79 -16.95 13.47
CA LYS A 220 17.52 -18.22 13.49
C LYS A 220 18.78 -18.18 12.62
N LYS A 221 18.79 -17.40 11.54
CA LYS A 221 19.95 -17.23 10.67
C LYS A 221 21.02 -16.37 11.34
N GLU A 222 20.65 -15.26 11.98
CA GLU A 222 21.57 -14.39 12.72
C GLU A 222 22.25 -15.12 13.89
N LYS A 223 21.52 -15.98 14.62
CA LYS A 223 22.10 -16.80 15.69
C LYS A 223 23.02 -17.93 15.21
N ARG A 224 23.04 -18.24 13.91
CA ARG A 224 23.85 -19.32 13.32
C ARG A 224 25.23 -18.85 12.82
N TYR A 225 25.46 -17.53 12.75
CA TYR A 225 26.74 -16.93 12.37
C TYR A 225 27.54 -16.37 13.55
N HIS A 226 27.13 -16.70 14.79
CA HIS A 226 27.78 -16.24 16.03
C HIS A 226 28.38 -17.37 16.88
N PHE A 227 28.73 -18.50 16.26
CA PHE A 227 29.52 -19.57 16.89
C PHE A 227 30.74 -19.90 16.02
#